data_AF-A0A2P6WJC4-F1
#
_entry.id   AF-A0A2P6WJC4-F1
#
_cell.length_a   1.000
_cell.length_b   1.000
_cell.length_c   1.000
_cell.angle_alpha   90.00
_cell.angle_beta   90.00
_cell.angle_gamma   90.00
#
_symmetry.space_group_name_H-M   'P 1'
#
loop_
_entity.id
_entity.type
_entity.pdbx_description
1 polymer ?
#
loop_
_entity_poly.entity_id
_entity_poly.type
_entity_poly.pdbx_seq_one_letter_code
_entity_poly.pdbx_strand_id
1 'polypeptide(L)' 'MPAKKKARKRNPVTRLHVELERETDGRWIADVPELPGVMTYGKTKDEAQRNAQALALRVIAKMLEEGELKQASVSFAVA' A
#
# COMPACT_ATOMS: atom_id res chain seq x y z
N MET A 1 -13.14 -6.31 -43.12
CA MET A 1 -13.44 -5.95 -41.71
C MET A 1 -12.37 -6.55 -40.80
N PRO A 2 -11.53 -5.78 -40.10
CA PRO A 2 -10.59 -6.36 -39.14
C PRO A 2 -11.15 -6.33 -37.71
N ALA A 3 -11.01 -7.46 -37.01
CA ALA A 3 -11.45 -7.66 -35.64
C ALA A 3 -10.69 -6.76 -34.65
N LYS A 4 -11.43 -6.06 -33.78
CA LYS A 4 -10.89 -5.22 -32.71
C LYS A 4 -10.21 -6.10 -31.66
N LYS A 5 -8.87 -6.03 -31.55
CA LYS A 5 -8.14 -6.60 -30.41
C LYS A 5 -8.58 -5.88 -29.14
N LYS A 6 -9.34 -6.54 -28.26
CA LYS A 6 -9.67 -6.01 -26.93
C LYS A 6 -8.37 -5.89 -26.13
N ALA A 7 -7.93 -4.65 -25.90
CA ALA A 7 -6.84 -4.38 -24.97
C ALA A 7 -7.18 -5.02 -23.61
N ARG A 8 -6.30 -5.88 -23.09
CA ARG A 8 -6.39 -6.34 -21.70
C ARG A 8 -6.43 -5.07 -20.85
N LYS A 9 -7.56 -4.79 -20.20
CA LYS A 9 -7.64 -3.78 -19.15
C LYS A 9 -6.64 -4.22 -18.09
N ARG A 10 -5.44 -3.63 -18.09
CA ARG A 10 -4.50 -3.78 -16.97
C ARG A 10 -5.28 -3.33 -15.76
N ASN A 11 -5.55 -4.24 -14.82
CA ASN A 11 -5.92 -3.79 -13.48
C ASN A 11 -4.85 -2.81 -13.05
N PRO A 12 -5.20 -1.62 -12.54
CA PRO A 12 -4.21 -0.77 -11.91
C PRO A 12 -3.62 -1.60 -10.77
N VAL A 13 -2.35 -2.01 -10.93
CA VAL A 13 -1.56 -2.53 -9.83
C VAL A 13 -1.26 -1.30 -8.99
N THR A 14 -1.81 -1.24 -7.79
CA THR A 14 -1.47 -0.18 -6.84
C THR A 14 -0.13 -0.59 -6.22
N ARG A 15 0.96 -0.04 -6.77
CA ARG A 15 2.28 -0.11 -6.13
C ARG A 15 2.26 0.89 -4.97
N LEU A 16 2.52 0.39 -3.76
CA LEU A 16 2.56 1.17 -2.53
C LEU A 16 4.02 1.31 -2.09
N HIS A 17 4.44 2.53 -1.79
CA HIS A 17 5.77 2.79 -1.25
C HIS A 17 5.69 2.87 0.27
N VAL A 18 6.55 2.11 0.94
CA VAL A 18 6.75 2.22 2.39
C VAL A 18 7.97 3.10 2.60
N GLU A 19 7.74 4.32 3.04
CA GLU A 19 8.77 5.28 3.41
C GLU A 19 9.13 5.07 4.88
N LEU A 20 10.42 4.86 5.16
CA LEU A 20 10.91 4.54 6.50
C LEU A 20 11.83 5.64 6.99
N GLU A 21 11.46 6.28 8.09
CA GLU A 21 12.24 7.33 8.75
C GLU A 21 12.58 6.94 10.18
N ARG A 22 13.75 7.32 10.66
CA ARG A 22 14.17 7.10 12.04
C ARG A 22 14.09 8.41 12.82
N GLU A 23 13.32 8.39 13.89
CA GLU A 23 13.12 9.51 14.79
C GLU A 23 14.31 9.78 15.70
N THR A 24 14.33 11.00 16.26
CA THR A 24 15.37 11.45 17.19
C THR A 24 15.44 10.61 18.47
N ASP A 25 14.31 10.04 18.90
CA ASP A 25 14.22 9.13 20.05
C ASP A 25 14.59 7.67 19.72
N GLY A 26 14.93 7.40 18.46
CA GLY A 26 15.34 6.10 17.96
C GLY A 26 14.19 5.21 17.48
N ARG A 27 12.93 5.62 17.60
CA ARG A 27 11.79 4.91 16.97
C ARG A 27 11.85 5.01 15.46
N TRP A 28 11.21 4.06 14.79
CA TRP A 28 11.02 4.07 13.35
C TRP A 28 9.58 4.45 13.03
N ILE A 29 9.42 5.29 12.01
CA ILE A 29 8.17 5.64 11.37
C ILE A 29 8.13 4.94 10.01
N ALA A 30 6.98 4.38 9.69
CA ALA A 30 6.68 3.84 8.37
C ALA A 30 5.41 4.51 7.85
N ASP A 31 5.52 5.23 6.75
CA ASP A 31 4.42 5.92 6.07
C ASP A 31 4.16 5.32 4.69
N VAL A 32 2.90 5.36 4.24
CA VAL A 32 2.49 4.91 2.90
C VAL A 32 1.73 6.05 2.22
N PRO A 33 2.43 6.94 1.47
CA PRO A 33 1.84 8.17 0.95
C PRO A 33 0.63 7.96 0.03
N GLU A 34 0.52 6.81 -0.63
CA GLU A 34 -0.61 6.49 -1.49
C GLU A 34 -1.90 6.18 -0.73
N LEU A 35 -1.82 5.94 0.58
CA LEU A 35 -2.96 5.63 1.45
C LEU A 35 -2.97 6.60 2.64
N PRO A 36 -3.66 7.75 2.51
CA PRO A 36 -3.76 8.73 3.58
C PRO A 36 -4.22 8.09 4.91
N GLY A 37 -3.45 8.31 5.97
CA GLY A 37 -3.70 7.74 7.30
C GLY A 37 -3.03 6.39 7.57
N VAL A 38 -2.29 5.83 6.60
CA VAL A 38 -1.47 4.63 6.81
C VAL A 38 -0.07 5.03 7.25
N MET A 39 0.05 5.32 8.55
CA MET A 39 1.31 5.61 9.20
C MET A 39 1.43 4.77 10.48
N THR A 40 2.59 4.17 10.71
CA THR A 40 2.82 3.33 11.88
C THR A 40 4.20 3.58 12.49
N TYR A 41 4.32 3.21 13.76
CA TYR A 41 5.58 3.28 14.50
C TYR A 41 6.07 1.87 14.81
N GLY A 42 7.39 1.73 14.96
CA GLY A 42 8.04 0.51 15.43
C GLY A 42 9.30 0.83 16.21
N LYS A 43 9.73 -0.10 17.07
CA LYS A 43 11.04 -0.02 17.75
C LYS A 43 12.18 -0.34 16.77
N THR A 44 11.87 -1.03 15.68
CA THR A 44 12.83 -1.40 14.63
C THR A 44 12.28 -1.05 13.24
N LYS A 45 13.18 -0.91 12.25
CA LYS A 45 12.81 -0.67 10.85
C LYS A 45 11.83 -1.72 10.32
N ASP A 46 12.12 -2.99 10.61
CA ASP A 46 11.32 -4.13 10.17
C ASP A 46 9.94 -4.19 10.86
N GLU A 47 9.87 -3.85 12.15
CA GLU A 47 8.59 -3.74 12.87
C GLU A 47 7.70 -2.63 12.27
N ALA A 48 8.26 -1.43 12.06
CA ALA A 48 7.52 -0.32 11.46
C ALA A 48 7.04 -0.68 10.05
N GLN A 49 7.92 -1.26 9.22
CA GLN A 49 7.56 -1.70 7.88
C GLN A 49 6.43 -2.74 7.88
N ARG A 50 6.51 -3.78 8.72
CA ARG A 50 5.46 -4.82 8.81
C ARG A 50 4.12 -4.24 9.25
N ASN A 51 4.15 -3.33 10.23
CA ASN A 51 2.95 -2.65 10.72
C ASN A 51 2.30 -1.80 9.62
N ALA A 52 3.08 -1.04 8.85
CA ALA A 52 2.58 -0.24 7.74
C ALA A 52 1.98 -1.12 6.63
N GLN A 53 2.65 -2.20 6.24
CA GLN A 53 2.12 -3.15 5.25
C GLN A 53 0.80 -3.78 5.71
N ALA A 54 0.71 -4.19 6.98
CA ALA A 54 -0.52 -4.75 7.54
C ALA A 54 -1.67 -3.72 7.56
N LEU A 55 -1.38 -2.48 7.94
CA LEU A 55 -2.37 -1.40 7.96
C LEU A 55 -2.84 -1.05 6.53
N ALA A 56 -1.92 -0.96 5.57
CA ALA A 56 -2.25 -0.74 4.16
C ALA A 56 -3.22 -1.80 3.63
N LEU A 57 -2.96 -3.09 3.91
CA LEU A 57 -3.83 -4.18 3.48
C LEU A 57 -5.23 -4.09 4.12
N ARG A 58 -5.33 -3.66 5.39
CA ARG A 58 -6.62 -3.45 6.06
C ARG A 58 -7.43 -2.33 5.42
N VAL A 59 -6.79 -1.22 5.07
CA VAL A 59 -7.45 -0.12 4.35
C VAL A 59 -7.98 -0.59 3.00
N ILE A 60 -7.16 -1.31 2.23
CA ILE A 60 -7.58 -1.84 0.92
C ILE A 60 -8.72 -2.84 1.07
N ALA A 61 -8.69 -3.69 2.10
CA ALA A 61 -9.79 -4.62 2.40
C ALA A 61 -11.08 -3.87 2.69
N LYS A 62 -11.04 -2.85 3.55
CA LYS A 62 -12.19 -1.98 3.85
C LYS A 62 -12.76 -1.32 2.58
N MET A 63 -11.91 -0.77 1.72
CA MET A 63 -12.33 -0.17 0.45
C MET A 63 -13.01 -1.18 -0.50
N LEU A 64 -12.58 -2.45 -0.47
CA LEU A 64 -13.25 -3.53 -1.22
C LEU A 64 -14.62 -3.87 -0.62
N GLU A 65 -14.71 -3.94 0.71
CA GLU A 65 -15.96 -4.21 1.44
C GLU A 65 -17.01 -3.11 1.24
N GLU A 66 -16.59 -1.85 1.23
CA GLU A 66 -17.45 -0.68 1.01
C GLU A 66 -17.79 -0.46 -0.48
N GLY A 67 -17.18 -1.24 -1.38
CA GLY A 67 -17.43 -1.18 -2.82
C GLY A 67 -16.74 -0.01 -3.54
N GLU A 68 -15.85 0.71 -2.86
CA GLU A 68 -14.98 1.74 -3.46
C GLU A 68 -14.01 1.12 -4.47
N LEU A 69 -13.57 -0.11 -4.20
CA LEU A 69 -12.78 -0.93 -5.10
C LEU A 69 -13.58 -2.17 -5.54
N LYS A 70 -13.55 -2.49 -6.83
CA LYS A 70 -14.13 -3.75 -7.36
C LYS A 70 -13.18 -4.94 -7.30
N GLN A 71 -11.88 -4.67 -7.29
CA GLN A 71 -10.78 -5.64 -7.27
C GLN A 71 -9.49 -4.88 -6.96
N ALA A 72 -8.55 -5.52 -6.28
CA ALA A 72 -7.25 -4.94 -5.96
C ALA A 72 -6.12 -5.92 -6.27
N SER A 73 -5.01 -5.38 -6.77
CA SER A 73 -3.71 -6.08 -6.84
C SER A 73 -2.70 -5.17 -6.16
N VAL A 74 -2.08 -5.67 -5.09
CA VAL A 74 -1.25 -4.88 -4.19
C VAL A 74 0.19 -5.37 -4.28
N SER A 75 1.14 -4.44 -4.39
CA SER A 75 2.57 -4.73 -4.30
C SER A 75 3.25 -3.65 -3.47
N PHE A 76 4.20 -4.04 -2.61
CA PHE A 76 4.96 -3.13 -1.77
C PHE A 76 6.36 -2.91 -2.35
N ALA A 77 6.81 -1.66 -2.33
CA ALA A 77 8.20 -1.27 -2.48
C ALA A 77 8.66 -0.61 -1.18
N VAL A 78 9.91 -0.85 -0.78
CA VAL A 78 10.50 -0.25 0.41
C VAL A 78 11.59 0.71 -0.05
N ALA A 79 11.51 1.96 0.42
CA ALA A 79 12.51 2.99 0.18
C ALA A 79 13.54 3.06 1.32
#